data_AF-A0A509A514-F1
#
_entry.id   AF-A0A509A514-F1
#
_cell.length_a   1.000
_cell.length_b   1.000
_cell.length_c   1.000
_cell.angle_alpha   90.00
_cell.angle_beta   90.00
_cell.angle_gamma   90.00
#
_symmetry.space_group_name_H-M   'P 1'
#
loop_
_entity.id
_entity.type
_entity.pdbx_description
1 polymer ?
#
loop_
_entity_poly.entity_id
_entity_poly.type
_entity_poly.pdbx_seq_one_letter_code
_entity_poly.pdbx_strand_id
1 'polypeptide(L)'
;MSTYKTKNPLGSAAVKDLYDNAENVDKFVNDRTKEELEDRLGVLRKTWHGMEMIFSRFIDYITGRGEQAVAAIGWQELGNWAVGLAVDNRQQIVYYNGSWYKYLGELEHVIAGDSPENDGGVWSAANPTGKWSNIGDAALRSNLGSDEGADLVSWKKKYRGAVRRPIAEMLDEIISPWDFNCKPDAVFDPVTQRLIDGTDNTANLQRMFSEAHYHGVDIILPFSGKFASRSLYLHYDPVKNPDWTDRPGRLTIRGSVLGHATGDVERQGSAIYHIPGENSPLISMIGEFSISNPAAMGGYFELSSLNLIGSQDSSDVLLLQGSQGAMKLERYTVKVLNPAGNGITEATTWETMHILGLIRGPATGDGSCTGIGLNIKSDDTIGQINMKQYLNVNVMKMGYGIRAGRREKANGTLGPLVFTGGQTSGADHYGMWLDGGVISFSCTGMQHEGSRKNGLRIDNILEDGARALTWLALLILSRTTLLAVGLLMTTLQTVTVFILQMVMELNWIHRRLTCPVMVLGLMHKMSITC
;
A
#
# COMPACT_ATOMS: atom_id res chain seq x y z
N MET A 1 -75.53 -14.12 77.45
CA MET A 1 -76.10 -15.36 76.91
C MET A 1 -77.53 -15.05 76.45
N SER A 2 -77.74 -14.94 75.15
CA SER A 2 -79.03 -15.16 74.50
C SER A 2 -78.72 -15.99 73.26
N THR A 3 -78.82 -17.31 73.37
CA THR A 3 -78.51 -18.22 72.27
C THR A 3 -79.73 -18.32 71.37
N TYR A 4 -79.80 -17.51 70.32
CA TYR A 4 -80.74 -17.78 69.24
C TYR A 4 -79.96 -17.82 67.92
N LYS A 5 -79.96 -19.03 67.35
CA LYS A 5 -79.54 -19.37 65.99
C LYS A 5 -80.78 -19.97 65.37
N THR A 6 -81.77 -19.13 65.13
CA THR A 6 -83.14 -19.60 64.82
C THR A 6 -83.22 -20.37 63.51
N LYS A 7 -82.23 -20.19 62.61
CA LYS A 7 -82.14 -20.85 61.29
C LYS A 7 -83.36 -20.65 60.39
N ASN A 8 -84.24 -19.72 60.74
CA ASN A 8 -85.35 -19.33 59.91
C ASN A 8 -84.84 -18.71 58.60
N PRO A 9 -85.54 -18.90 57.48
CA PRO A 9 -85.11 -18.39 56.17
C PRO A 9 -84.93 -16.86 56.16
N LEU A 10 -84.22 -16.37 55.14
CA LEU A 10 -84.03 -14.93 54.90
C LEU A 10 -85.39 -14.24 54.70
N GLY A 11 -85.55 -13.04 55.28
CA GLY A 11 -86.82 -12.29 55.25
C GLY A 11 -87.80 -12.61 56.40
N SER A 12 -87.40 -13.45 57.37
CA SER A 12 -88.20 -13.68 58.57
C SER A 12 -88.32 -12.41 59.42
N ALA A 13 -89.56 -12.04 59.76
CA ALA A 13 -89.89 -10.90 60.62
C ALA A 13 -90.06 -11.31 62.09
N ALA A 14 -89.68 -12.54 62.47
CA ALA A 14 -89.75 -12.98 63.85
C ALA A 14 -88.82 -12.11 64.73
N VAL A 15 -89.33 -11.67 65.89
CA VAL A 15 -88.62 -10.74 66.79
C VAL A 15 -87.22 -11.24 67.16
N LYS A 16 -87.06 -12.56 67.37
CA LYS A 16 -85.76 -13.18 67.66
C LYS A 16 -84.78 -13.08 66.50
N ASP A 17 -85.27 -13.19 65.26
CA ASP A 17 -84.43 -13.12 64.06
C ASP A 17 -83.96 -11.68 63.80
N LEU A 18 -84.82 -10.69 64.07
CA LEU A 18 -84.45 -9.28 63.98
C LEU A 18 -83.38 -8.91 65.01
N TYR A 19 -83.48 -9.44 66.23
CA TYR A 19 -82.47 -9.26 67.27
C TYR A 19 -81.15 -9.94 66.90
N ASP A 20 -81.18 -11.20 66.46
CA ASP A 20 -79.98 -11.94 66.03
C ASP A 20 -79.33 -11.29 64.80
N ASN A 21 -80.10 -10.73 63.88
CA ASN A 21 -79.57 -9.97 62.74
C ASN A 21 -78.84 -8.71 63.22
N ALA A 22 -79.43 -7.94 64.14
CA ALA A 22 -78.80 -6.74 64.69
C ALA A 22 -77.52 -7.06 65.46
N GLU A 23 -77.53 -8.09 66.31
CA GLU A 23 -76.35 -8.56 67.05
C GLU A 23 -75.26 -9.07 66.10
N ASN A 24 -75.62 -9.80 65.04
CA ASN A 24 -74.64 -10.25 64.05
C ASN A 24 -74.06 -9.09 63.23
N VAL A 25 -74.87 -8.12 62.81
CA VAL A 25 -74.37 -6.93 62.09
C VAL A 25 -73.42 -6.14 62.99
N ASP A 26 -73.77 -5.93 64.26
CA ASP A 26 -72.90 -5.26 65.23
C ASP A 26 -71.55 -5.99 65.35
N LYS A 27 -71.56 -7.31 65.48
CA LYS A 27 -70.33 -8.12 65.54
C LYS A 27 -69.55 -8.11 64.21
N PHE A 28 -70.21 -8.24 63.06
CA PHE A 28 -69.54 -8.25 61.76
C PHE A 28 -68.88 -6.91 61.44
N VAL A 29 -69.46 -5.80 61.87
CA VAL A 29 -68.95 -4.45 61.57
C VAL A 29 -67.96 -3.97 62.63
N ASN A 30 -68.26 -4.20 63.92
CA ASN A 30 -67.52 -3.57 65.02
C ASN A 30 -66.50 -4.49 65.72
N ASP A 31 -66.51 -5.81 65.49
CA ASP A 31 -65.46 -6.69 66.05
C ASP A 31 -64.11 -6.39 65.37
N ARG A 32 -63.11 -6.03 66.19
CA ARG A 32 -61.76 -5.64 65.75
C ARG A 32 -60.72 -6.74 65.93
N THR A 33 -61.15 -7.96 66.24
CA THR A 33 -60.23 -9.05 66.61
C THR A 33 -60.47 -10.32 65.81
N LYS A 34 -61.72 -10.62 65.47
CA LYS A 34 -62.07 -11.83 64.73
C LYS A 34 -62.17 -11.52 63.25
N GLU A 35 -61.43 -12.24 62.42
CA GLU A 35 -61.51 -12.10 60.96
C GLU A 35 -62.79 -12.72 60.38
N GLU A 36 -63.35 -13.72 61.06
CA GLU A 36 -64.54 -14.46 60.63
C GLU A 36 -65.45 -14.77 61.81
N LEU A 37 -66.76 -14.73 61.56
CA LEU A 37 -67.82 -15.02 62.52
C LEU A 37 -68.96 -15.77 61.84
N GLU A 38 -69.66 -16.61 62.60
CA GLU A 38 -70.89 -17.26 62.12
C GLU A 38 -72.03 -16.25 62.06
N ASP A 39 -72.77 -16.23 60.95
CA ASP A 39 -74.03 -15.48 60.84
C ASP A 39 -75.16 -16.19 61.60
N ARG A 40 -76.36 -15.58 61.62
CA ARG A 40 -77.53 -16.16 62.32
C ARG A 40 -77.93 -17.56 61.83
N LEU A 41 -77.48 -17.97 60.64
CA LEU A 41 -77.74 -19.30 60.06
C LEU A 41 -76.62 -20.29 60.38
N GLY A 42 -75.55 -19.84 61.05
CA GLY A 42 -74.36 -20.63 61.34
C GLY A 42 -73.35 -20.67 60.20
N VAL A 43 -73.48 -19.80 59.19
CA VAL A 43 -72.54 -19.74 58.06
C VAL A 43 -71.43 -18.76 58.39
N LEU A 44 -70.18 -19.20 58.25
CA LEU A 44 -69.02 -18.35 58.49
C LEU A 44 -68.96 -17.23 57.43
N ARG A 45 -68.87 -15.99 57.87
CA ARG A 45 -68.68 -14.81 57.03
C ARG A 45 -67.48 -14.01 57.54
N LYS A 46 -66.87 -13.23 56.65
CA LYS A 46 -65.81 -12.31 57.02
C LYS A 46 -66.38 -11.09 57.75
N THR A 47 -65.75 -10.69 58.84
CA THR A 47 -66.01 -9.41 59.50
C THR A 47 -65.39 -8.27 58.68
N TRP A 48 -65.76 -7.03 58.96
CA TRP A 48 -65.12 -5.84 58.42
C TRP A 48 -63.61 -5.85 58.73
N HIS A 49 -63.24 -6.20 59.96
CA HIS A 49 -61.84 -6.37 60.35
C HIS A 49 -61.13 -7.46 59.54
N GLY A 50 -61.77 -8.60 59.27
CA GLY A 50 -61.21 -9.65 58.41
C GLY A 50 -60.99 -9.19 56.97
N MET A 51 -61.89 -8.36 56.43
CA MET A 51 -61.70 -7.74 55.12
C MET A 51 -60.57 -6.71 55.13
N GLU A 52 -60.45 -5.88 56.17
CA GLU A 52 -59.32 -4.95 56.37
C GLU A 52 -57.98 -5.70 56.42
N MET A 53 -57.89 -6.79 57.19
CA MET A 53 -56.66 -7.60 57.29
C MET A 53 -56.28 -8.26 55.96
N ILE A 54 -57.24 -8.77 55.20
CA ILE A 54 -56.96 -9.31 53.85
C ILE A 54 -56.46 -8.22 52.92
N PHE A 55 -57.05 -7.02 52.96
CA PHE A 55 -56.62 -5.90 52.15
C PHE A 55 -55.21 -5.45 52.51
N SER A 56 -54.88 -5.31 53.81
CA SER A 56 -53.52 -4.98 54.26
C SER A 56 -52.50 -6.02 53.78
N ARG A 57 -52.77 -7.32 53.97
CA ARG A 57 -51.88 -8.40 53.50
C ARG A 57 -51.68 -8.37 51.97
N PHE A 58 -52.72 -8.01 51.21
CA PHE A 58 -52.63 -7.88 49.76
C PHE A 58 -51.75 -6.69 49.34
N ILE A 59 -51.88 -5.54 50.02
CA ILE A 59 -51.00 -4.37 49.79
C ILE A 59 -49.55 -4.71 50.12
N ASP A 60 -49.28 -5.40 51.23
CA ASP A 60 -47.92 -5.82 51.58
C ASP A 60 -47.33 -6.77 50.52
N TYR A 61 -48.14 -7.71 50.04
CA TYR A 61 -47.74 -8.66 49.01
C TYR A 61 -47.40 -7.97 47.67
N ILE A 62 -48.21 -7.00 47.23
CA ILE A 62 -47.95 -6.24 46.00
C ILE A 62 -46.74 -5.33 46.17
N THR A 63 -46.63 -4.63 47.29
CA THR A 63 -45.52 -3.70 47.57
C THR A 63 -44.19 -4.45 47.59
N GLY A 64 -44.09 -5.56 48.32
CA GLY A 64 -42.85 -6.35 48.39
C GLY A 64 -42.43 -6.94 47.03
N ARG A 65 -43.39 -7.37 46.20
CA ARG A 65 -43.08 -7.81 44.83
C ARG A 65 -42.74 -6.67 43.89
N GLY A 66 -43.38 -5.52 44.05
CA GLY A 66 -43.08 -4.30 43.30
C GLY A 66 -41.65 -3.85 43.54
N GLU A 67 -41.22 -3.81 44.80
CA GLU A 67 -39.85 -3.46 45.18
C GLU A 67 -38.82 -4.43 44.60
N GLN A 68 -39.08 -5.74 44.67
CA GLN A 68 -38.20 -6.76 44.06
C GLN A 68 -38.15 -6.66 42.53
N ALA A 69 -39.29 -6.41 41.88
CA ALA A 69 -39.35 -6.27 40.43
C ALA A 69 -38.65 -4.99 39.96
N VAL A 70 -38.82 -3.86 40.66
CA VAL A 70 -38.14 -2.60 40.37
C VAL A 70 -36.64 -2.73 40.59
N ALA A 71 -36.19 -3.37 41.66
CA ALA A 71 -34.77 -3.64 41.91
C ALA A 71 -34.11 -4.56 40.86
N ALA A 72 -34.90 -5.37 40.15
CA ALA A 72 -34.42 -6.25 39.08
C ALA A 72 -34.38 -5.58 37.69
N ILE A 73 -34.90 -4.34 37.55
CA ILE A 73 -34.97 -3.64 36.26
C ILE A 73 -33.84 -2.59 36.19
N GLY A 74 -32.88 -2.84 35.31
CA GLY A 74 -31.78 -1.91 35.02
C GLY A 74 -30.49 -2.22 35.77
N TRP A 75 -29.50 -1.34 35.59
CA TRP A 75 -28.26 -1.39 36.34
C TRP A 75 -28.39 -0.58 37.64
N GLN A 76 -27.88 -1.11 38.75
CA GLN A 76 -27.81 -0.43 40.03
C GLN A 76 -26.43 0.24 40.17
N GLU A 77 -26.41 1.57 40.16
CA GLU A 77 -25.17 2.33 40.29
C GLU A 77 -24.67 2.31 41.74
N LEU A 78 -23.50 1.72 41.98
CA LEU A 78 -22.81 1.79 43.29
C LEU A 78 -22.02 3.09 43.46
N GLY A 79 -21.80 3.83 42.36
CA GLY A 79 -21.02 5.05 42.33
C GLY A 79 -19.58 4.81 41.86
N ASN A 80 -18.68 5.72 42.27
CA ASN A 80 -17.28 5.70 41.84
C ASN A 80 -16.50 4.55 42.48
N TRP A 81 -15.56 4.00 41.72
CA TRP A 81 -14.63 2.96 42.17
C TRP A 81 -13.89 3.37 43.45
N ALA A 82 -13.89 2.50 44.44
CA ALA A 82 -13.15 2.66 45.68
C ALA A 82 -12.76 1.28 46.24
N VAL A 83 -11.54 1.16 46.76
CA VAL A 83 -11.12 -0.02 47.53
C VAL A 83 -12.00 -0.13 48.77
N GLY A 84 -12.54 -1.32 49.03
CA GLY A 84 -13.49 -1.59 50.12
C GLY A 84 -14.97 -1.45 49.73
N LEU A 85 -15.29 -1.05 48.50
CA LEU A 85 -16.67 -1.05 48.00
C LEU A 85 -17.13 -2.50 47.74
N ALA A 86 -18.29 -2.87 48.28
CA ALA A 86 -18.86 -4.21 48.13
C ALA A 86 -19.84 -4.27 46.94
N VAL A 87 -19.65 -5.28 46.09
CA VAL A 87 -20.57 -5.70 45.04
C VAL A 87 -21.25 -6.97 45.51
N ASP A 88 -22.52 -6.88 45.86
CA ASP A 88 -23.33 -7.99 46.39
C ASP A 88 -24.35 -8.51 45.37
N ASN A 89 -24.59 -7.74 44.30
CA ASN A 89 -25.62 -8.03 43.31
C ASN A 89 -25.08 -7.99 41.87
N ARG A 90 -25.59 -8.86 41.01
CA ARG A 90 -25.14 -9.00 39.62
C ARG A 90 -25.57 -7.83 38.73
N GLN A 91 -26.58 -7.06 39.14
CA GLN A 91 -27.03 -5.85 38.45
C GLN A 91 -26.27 -4.60 38.91
N GLN A 92 -25.36 -4.71 39.88
CA GLN A 92 -24.57 -3.57 40.32
C GLN A 92 -23.44 -3.24 39.36
N ILE A 93 -23.23 -1.94 39.18
CA ILE A 93 -22.21 -1.38 38.30
C ILE A 93 -21.41 -0.32 39.04
N VAL A 94 -20.12 -0.27 38.76
CA VAL A 94 -19.16 0.63 39.40
C VAL A 94 -18.56 1.54 38.33
N TYR A 95 -18.51 2.83 38.59
CA TYR A 95 -17.95 3.81 37.67
C TYR A 95 -16.45 3.95 37.87
N TYR A 96 -15.67 3.75 36.81
CA TYR A 96 -14.23 3.95 36.82
C TYR A 96 -13.80 4.63 35.52
N ASN A 97 -13.04 5.73 35.65
CA ASN A 97 -12.37 6.41 34.54
C ASN A 97 -13.23 6.61 33.27
N GLY A 98 -14.45 7.14 33.41
CA GLY A 98 -15.32 7.45 32.26
C GLY A 98 -16.24 6.32 31.81
N SER A 99 -16.18 5.14 32.44
CA SER A 99 -16.97 3.96 32.05
C SER A 99 -17.61 3.25 33.23
N TRP A 100 -18.68 2.52 32.94
CA TRP A 100 -19.34 1.63 33.89
C TRP A 100 -18.84 0.20 33.74
N TYR A 101 -18.51 -0.43 34.86
CA TYR A 101 -18.03 -1.81 34.92
C TYR A 101 -18.98 -2.68 35.74
N LYS A 102 -19.18 -3.89 35.25
CA LYS A 102 -19.94 -4.96 35.89
C LYS A 102 -19.00 -6.06 36.36
N TYR A 103 -19.17 -6.54 37.59
CA TYR A 103 -18.44 -7.69 38.08
C TYR A 103 -19.00 -9.01 37.52
N LEU A 104 -18.10 -9.86 37.02
CA LEU A 104 -18.37 -11.18 36.44
C LEU A 104 -17.98 -12.34 37.36
N GLY A 105 -17.25 -12.07 38.45
CA GLY A 105 -16.80 -13.08 39.40
C GLY A 105 -17.89 -13.61 40.34
N GLU A 106 -17.44 -14.31 41.39
CA GLU A 106 -18.30 -14.82 42.45
C GLU A 106 -18.66 -13.67 43.42
N LEU A 107 -19.96 -13.51 43.69
CA LEU A 107 -20.48 -12.52 44.64
C LEU A 107 -20.64 -13.20 46.02
N GLU A 108 -20.50 -12.49 47.14
CA GLU A 108 -20.20 -11.06 47.32
C GLU A 108 -18.70 -10.76 47.10
N HIS A 109 -18.40 -9.65 46.41
CA HIS A 109 -17.03 -9.25 46.10
C HIS A 109 -16.73 -7.88 46.69
N VAL A 110 -15.61 -7.75 47.40
CA VAL A 110 -15.12 -6.47 47.91
C VAL A 110 -13.93 -6.03 47.06
N ILE A 111 -14.03 -4.85 46.47
CA ILE A 111 -12.96 -4.29 45.63
C ILE A 111 -11.68 -4.17 46.44
N ALA A 112 -10.63 -4.87 46.02
CA ALA A 112 -9.32 -4.89 46.67
C ALA A 112 -8.26 -4.11 45.88
N GLY A 113 -8.43 -3.98 44.56
CA GLY A 113 -7.54 -3.22 43.67
C GLY A 113 -7.97 -1.76 43.44
N ASP A 114 -7.01 -0.90 43.11
CA ASP A 114 -7.22 0.51 42.76
C ASP A 114 -7.77 0.73 41.34
N SER A 115 -7.84 -0.33 40.53
CA SER A 115 -8.47 -0.33 39.20
C SER A 115 -9.10 -1.70 38.87
N PRO A 116 -10.01 -1.79 37.87
CA PRO A 116 -10.52 -3.06 37.36
C PRO A 116 -9.42 -4.04 36.92
N GLU A 117 -8.33 -3.52 36.35
CA GLU A 117 -7.17 -4.31 35.95
C GLU A 117 -6.47 -4.95 37.16
N ASN A 118 -6.35 -4.20 38.26
CA ASN A 118 -5.69 -4.64 39.49
C ASN A 118 -6.62 -5.43 40.43
N ASP A 119 -7.93 -5.44 40.17
CA ASP A 119 -8.95 -6.15 40.94
C ASP A 119 -9.51 -7.37 40.18
N GLY A 120 -8.62 -8.21 39.64
CA GLY A 120 -9.00 -9.44 38.92
C GLY A 120 -9.10 -9.29 37.40
N GLY A 121 -8.75 -8.14 36.84
CA GLY A 121 -8.61 -7.92 35.40
C GLY A 121 -9.93 -7.58 34.68
N VAL A 122 -9.82 -6.85 33.57
CA VAL A 122 -10.94 -6.59 32.66
C VAL A 122 -11.07 -7.74 31.65
N TRP A 123 -12.29 -8.24 31.47
CA TRP A 123 -12.62 -9.27 30.50
C TRP A 123 -12.43 -8.76 29.08
N SER A 124 -11.70 -9.52 28.27
CA SER A 124 -11.55 -9.32 26.84
C SER A 124 -11.32 -10.68 26.16
N ALA A 125 -11.32 -10.72 24.83
CA ALA A 125 -10.99 -11.95 24.10
C ALA A 125 -9.56 -12.45 24.42
N ALA A 126 -8.62 -11.53 24.68
CA ALA A 126 -7.25 -11.83 25.07
C ALA A 126 -7.11 -12.14 26.57
N ASN A 127 -8.02 -11.65 27.42
CA ASN A 127 -8.09 -11.94 28.85
C ASN A 127 -9.47 -12.54 29.24
N PRO A 128 -9.74 -13.81 28.88
CA PRO A 128 -11.04 -14.43 29.14
C PRO A 128 -11.31 -14.67 30.63
N THR A 129 -10.29 -14.57 31.48
CA THR A 129 -10.36 -14.74 32.94
C THR A 129 -10.67 -13.46 33.70
N GLY A 130 -10.71 -12.31 33.02
CA GLY A 130 -11.00 -11.01 33.63
C GLY A 130 -12.33 -11.01 34.38
N LYS A 131 -12.33 -10.46 35.59
CA LYS A 131 -13.49 -10.41 36.50
C LYS A 131 -14.37 -9.18 36.30
N TRP A 132 -13.96 -8.19 35.53
CA TRP A 132 -14.73 -6.97 35.26
C TRP A 132 -15.09 -6.84 33.79
N SER A 133 -16.35 -6.57 33.47
CA SER A 133 -16.82 -6.27 32.11
C SER A 133 -17.19 -4.81 32.00
N ASN A 134 -16.61 -4.10 31.05
CA ASN A 134 -17.11 -2.78 30.70
C ASN A 134 -18.48 -2.92 29.98
N ILE A 135 -19.47 -2.12 30.38
CA ILE A 135 -20.84 -2.19 29.87
C ILE A 135 -21.29 -0.90 29.15
N GLY A 136 -20.41 0.09 29.02
CA GLY A 136 -20.73 1.37 28.38
C GLY A 136 -20.48 1.39 26.87
N ASP A 137 -21.36 2.09 26.13
CA ASP A 137 -21.12 2.52 24.73
C ASP A 137 -19.83 3.34 24.61
N ALA A 138 -19.48 4.13 25.64
CA ALA A 138 -18.23 4.88 25.72
C ALA A 138 -16.99 3.98 25.58
N ALA A 139 -17.01 2.77 26.13
CA ALA A 139 -15.88 1.87 26.08
C ALA A 139 -15.76 1.14 24.74
N LEU A 140 -16.89 0.74 24.14
CA LEU A 140 -16.86 0.24 22.77
C LEU A 140 -16.37 1.31 21.80
N ARG A 141 -16.77 2.58 21.97
CA ARG A 141 -16.25 3.71 21.18
C ARG A 141 -14.77 3.96 21.43
N SER A 142 -14.33 3.86 22.69
CA SER A 142 -12.92 3.99 23.04
C SER A 142 -12.08 2.89 22.39
N ASN A 143 -12.54 1.63 22.44
CA ASN A 143 -11.85 0.50 21.85
C ASN A 143 -11.88 0.53 20.31
N LEU A 144 -12.95 1.02 19.69
CA LEU A 144 -13.00 1.22 18.24
C LEU A 144 -12.13 2.40 17.78
N GLY A 145 -11.87 3.37 18.67
CA GLY A 145 -11.00 4.52 18.42
C GLY A 145 -9.53 4.30 18.80
N SER A 146 -9.17 3.15 19.38
CA SER A 146 -7.79 2.77 19.68
C SER A 146 -7.11 2.09 18.49
N ASP A 147 -5.81 1.82 18.63
CA ASP A 147 -5.00 1.17 17.58
C ASP A 147 -5.46 -0.27 17.31
N GLU A 148 -6.09 -0.92 18.29
CA GLU A 148 -6.68 -2.27 18.16
C GLU A 148 -8.11 -2.25 17.59
N GLY A 149 -8.67 -1.07 17.31
CA GLY A 149 -10.06 -0.95 16.86
C GLY A 149 -10.33 -1.68 15.54
N ALA A 150 -9.34 -1.70 14.64
CA ALA A 150 -9.44 -2.41 13.36
C ALA A 150 -9.43 -3.95 13.51
N ASP A 151 -8.86 -4.49 14.59
CA ASP A 151 -8.86 -5.93 14.90
C ASP A 151 -10.23 -6.42 15.36
N LEU A 152 -11.03 -5.52 15.97
CA LEU A 152 -12.37 -5.84 16.45
C LEU A 152 -13.39 -6.00 15.32
N VAL A 153 -13.08 -5.55 14.11
CA VAL A 153 -13.98 -5.60 12.95
C VAL A 153 -13.45 -6.59 11.93
N SER A 154 -14.27 -7.57 11.58
CA SER A 154 -13.94 -8.57 10.55
C SER A 154 -14.82 -8.44 9.32
N TRP A 155 -14.20 -8.42 8.13
CA TRP A 155 -14.89 -8.31 6.85
C TRP A 155 -14.69 -9.56 5.99
N LYS A 156 -15.66 -9.85 5.12
CA LYS A 156 -15.56 -10.90 4.10
C LYS A 156 -15.75 -10.27 2.73
N LYS A 157 -14.72 -10.35 1.88
CA LYS A 157 -14.78 -9.89 0.48
C LYS A 157 -15.88 -10.66 -0.28
N LYS A 158 -16.54 -10.02 -1.25
CA LYS A 158 -17.71 -10.55 -1.99
C LYS A 158 -17.44 -11.75 -2.91
N TYR A 159 -16.21 -12.25 -2.98
CA TYR A 159 -15.79 -13.26 -3.95
C TYR A 159 -16.12 -14.69 -3.47
N ARG A 160 -16.47 -15.57 -4.42
CA ARG A 160 -16.71 -17.00 -4.12
C ARG A 160 -15.43 -17.61 -3.54
N GLY A 161 -15.56 -18.29 -2.40
CA GLY A 161 -14.41 -18.90 -1.69
C GLY A 161 -13.65 -17.96 -0.76
N ALA A 162 -14.02 -16.67 -0.67
CA ALA A 162 -13.39 -15.75 0.27
C ALA A 162 -13.71 -16.15 1.73
N VAL A 163 -12.70 -16.01 2.59
CA VAL A 163 -12.81 -16.18 4.05
C VAL A 163 -12.99 -14.83 4.74
N ARG A 164 -13.58 -14.84 5.93
CA ARG A 164 -13.66 -13.66 6.79
C ARG A 164 -12.31 -13.45 7.45
N ARG A 165 -11.80 -12.22 7.46
CA ARG A 165 -10.55 -11.82 8.13
C ARG A 165 -10.75 -10.49 8.87
N PRO A 166 -9.93 -10.18 9.89
CA PRO A 166 -9.86 -8.85 10.49
C PRO A 166 -9.63 -7.77 9.43
N ILE A 167 -10.18 -6.57 9.62
CA ILE A 167 -9.95 -5.45 8.72
C ILE A 167 -8.51 -4.96 8.82
N ALA A 168 -7.91 -4.96 10.01
CA ALA A 168 -6.50 -4.62 10.22
C ALA A 168 -5.57 -5.37 9.24
N GLU A 169 -5.63 -6.71 9.24
CA GLU A 169 -4.83 -7.53 8.31
C GLU A 169 -5.04 -7.20 6.82
N MET A 170 -6.23 -6.72 6.43
CA MET A 170 -6.49 -6.35 5.04
C MET A 170 -5.90 -4.98 4.69
N LEU A 171 -5.78 -4.08 5.67
CA LEU A 171 -5.21 -2.75 5.50
C LEU A 171 -3.69 -2.80 5.51
N ASP A 172 -3.09 -3.67 6.33
CA ASP A 172 -1.64 -3.86 6.46
C ASP A 172 -0.98 -4.47 5.20
N GLU A 173 -1.77 -4.99 4.25
CA GLU A 173 -1.28 -5.53 2.96
C GLU A 173 -0.66 -4.45 2.07
N ILE A 174 -0.92 -3.15 2.31
CA ILE A 174 -0.48 -2.02 1.51
C ILE A 174 -0.09 -0.86 2.42
N ILE A 175 0.98 -0.15 2.07
CA ILE A 175 1.38 1.11 2.72
C ILE A 175 1.10 2.30 1.80
N SER A 176 0.68 3.42 2.37
CA SER A 176 0.56 4.71 1.69
C SER A 176 1.37 5.81 2.40
N PRO A 177 1.71 6.91 1.68
CA PRO A 177 2.35 8.07 2.29
C PRO A 177 1.61 8.66 3.51
N TRP A 178 0.29 8.49 3.58
CA TRP A 178 -0.55 9.06 4.65
C TRP A 178 -0.36 8.32 5.98
N ASP A 179 -0.07 7.01 5.92
CA ASP A 179 0.20 6.19 7.11
C ASP A 179 1.48 6.66 7.82
N PHE A 180 2.37 7.33 7.09
CA PHE A 180 3.62 7.92 7.59
C PHE A 180 3.55 9.44 7.71
N ASN A 181 2.35 10.04 7.71
CA ASN A 181 2.14 11.49 7.83
C ASN A 181 2.85 12.32 6.74
N CYS A 182 3.04 11.77 5.54
CA CYS A 182 3.54 12.54 4.41
C CYS A 182 2.49 13.57 3.96
N LYS A 183 2.94 14.78 3.61
CA LYS A 183 2.11 15.87 3.10
C LYS A 183 2.25 15.97 1.58
N PRO A 184 1.15 15.80 0.81
CA PRO A 184 1.16 15.89 -0.65
C PRO A 184 1.01 17.35 -1.13
N ASP A 185 1.78 18.28 -0.56
CA ASP A 185 1.64 19.73 -0.74
C ASP A 185 2.76 20.37 -1.59
N ALA A 186 3.56 19.57 -2.28
CA ALA A 186 4.62 20.08 -3.13
C ALA A 186 4.07 20.94 -4.28
N VAL A 187 4.54 22.18 -4.34
CA VAL A 187 4.14 23.19 -5.33
C VAL A 187 5.22 23.29 -6.41
N PHE A 188 4.82 22.96 -7.63
CA PHE A 188 5.67 23.07 -8.81
C PHE A 188 5.31 24.32 -9.60
N ASP A 189 6.29 25.19 -9.84
CA ASP A 189 6.14 26.35 -10.71
C ASP A 189 6.32 25.90 -12.18
N PRO A 190 5.29 26.01 -13.02
CA PRO A 190 5.40 25.62 -14.42
C PRO A 190 6.19 26.62 -15.27
N VAL A 191 6.44 27.85 -14.82
CA VAL A 191 7.25 28.82 -15.57
C VAL A 191 8.73 28.51 -15.39
N THR A 192 9.20 28.44 -14.15
CA THR A 192 10.60 28.08 -13.87
C THR A 192 10.86 26.58 -13.96
N GLN A 193 9.80 25.78 -14.05
CA GLN A 193 9.82 24.32 -14.08
C GLN A 193 10.51 23.72 -12.84
N ARG A 194 10.30 24.31 -11.66
CA ARG A 194 10.98 23.97 -10.39
C ARG A 194 10.01 23.77 -9.24
N LEU A 195 10.45 23.02 -8.22
CA LEU A 195 9.80 23.03 -6.91
C LEU A 195 10.02 24.39 -6.24
N ILE A 196 8.95 25.03 -5.77
CA ILE A 196 9.02 26.35 -5.11
C ILE A 196 8.58 26.31 -3.65
N ASP A 197 7.74 25.34 -3.26
CA ASP A 197 7.26 25.17 -1.89
C ASP A 197 6.84 23.69 -1.68
N GLY A 198 6.73 23.27 -0.42
CA GLY A 198 6.30 21.93 -0.04
C GLY A 198 6.91 21.47 1.26
N THR A 199 6.14 20.70 2.04
CA THR A 199 6.64 20.10 3.27
C THR A 199 7.74 19.10 2.96
N ASP A 200 8.82 19.15 3.73
CA ASP A 200 9.89 18.18 3.66
C ASP A 200 9.45 16.83 4.24
N ASN A 201 9.23 15.86 3.35
CA ASN A 201 8.79 14.51 3.72
C ASN A 201 9.95 13.51 3.86
N THR A 202 11.21 13.95 3.82
CA THR A 202 12.38 13.05 3.72
C THR A 202 12.35 11.95 4.79
N ALA A 203 12.20 12.31 6.06
CA ALA A 203 12.19 11.33 7.16
C ALA A 203 11.00 10.36 7.09
N ASN A 204 9.83 10.84 6.65
CA ASN A 204 8.61 10.04 6.59
C ASN A 204 8.65 9.06 5.40
N LEU A 205 9.08 9.53 4.22
CA LEU A 205 9.27 8.69 3.04
C LEU A 205 10.39 7.66 3.26
N GLN A 206 11.48 8.06 3.92
CA GLN A 206 12.59 7.16 4.23
C GLN A 206 12.12 6.01 5.13
N ARG A 207 11.39 6.31 6.23
CA ARG A 207 10.79 5.28 7.10
C ARG A 207 9.82 4.40 6.34
N MET A 208 8.93 4.99 5.55
CA MET A 208 7.95 4.26 4.74
C MET A 208 8.64 3.25 3.79
N PHE A 209 9.73 3.66 3.14
CA PHE A 209 10.50 2.79 2.24
C PHE A 209 11.21 1.67 2.99
N SER A 210 11.79 1.96 4.16
CA SER A 210 12.44 0.95 5.00
C SER A 210 11.44 -0.07 5.57
N GLU A 211 10.28 0.38 6.06
CA GLU A 211 9.21 -0.50 6.56
C GLU A 211 8.63 -1.39 5.46
N ALA A 212 8.34 -0.80 4.29
CA ALA A 212 7.83 -1.56 3.15
C ALA A 212 8.84 -2.61 2.67
N HIS A 213 10.13 -2.26 2.66
CA HIS A 213 11.21 -3.20 2.35
C HIS A 213 11.27 -4.35 3.36
N TYR A 214 11.26 -4.03 4.66
CA TYR A 214 11.37 -5.00 5.75
C TYR A 214 10.19 -5.99 5.78
N HIS A 215 8.98 -5.50 5.56
CA HIS A 215 7.76 -6.33 5.57
C HIS A 215 7.40 -6.93 4.19
N GLY A 216 8.04 -6.49 3.11
CA GLY A 216 7.76 -6.96 1.74
C GLY A 216 6.39 -6.55 1.22
N VAL A 217 5.90 -5.37 1.62
CA VAL A 217 4.58 -4.85 1.26
C VAL A 217 4.66 -3.78 0.17
N ASP A 218 3.60 -3.66 -0.64
CA ASP A 218 3.54 -2.69 -1.73
C ASP A 218 3.26 -1.29 -1.18
N ILE A 219 3.99 -0.28 -1.69
CA ILE A 219 3.68 1.12 -1.46
C ILE A 219 2.78 1.62 -2.59
N ILE A 220 1.65 2.23 -2.22
CA ILE A 220 0.76 2.93 -3.15
C ILE A 220 0.74 4.41 -2.79
N LEU A 221 1.04 5.28 -3.76
CA LEU A 221 0.91 6.72 -3.66
C LEU A 221 -0.40 7.15 -4.37
N PRO A 222 -1.58 7.09 -3.70
CA PRO A 222 -2.86 7.44 -4.31
C PRO A 222 -3.00 8.94 -4.64
N PHE A 223 -4.15 9.29 -5.23
CA PHE A 223 -4.63 10.67 -5.43
C PHE A 223 -3.70 11.65 -6.18
N SER A 224 -2.71 11.15 -6.92
CA SER A 224 -1.69 12.01 -7.53
C SER A 224 -0.95 12.88 -6.52
N GLY A 225 -0.64 12.31 -5.35
CA GLY A 225 0.09 13.00 -4.29
C GLY A 225 1.46 13.51 -4.77
N LYS A 226 1.79 14.76 -4.42
CA LYS A 226 3.04 15.43 -4.78
C LYS A 226 3.87 15.67 -3.51
N PHE A 227 4.99 15.00 -3.39
CA PHE A 227 5.79 14.99 -2.17
C PHE A 227 7.14 15.64 -2.43
N ALA A 228 7.52 16.61 -1.59
CA ALA A 228 8.87 17.16 -1.60
C ALA A 228 9.75 16.34 -0.64
N SER A 229 10.98 16.04 -1.08
CA SER A 229 11.96 15.28 -0.31
C SER A 229 13.37 15.74 -0.66
N ARG A 230 14.30 15.63 0.28
CA ARG A 230 15.73 15.52 -0.01
C ARG A 230 16.05 14.12 -0.53
N SER A 231 17.33 13.75 -0.57
CA SER A 231 17.76 12.42 -1.02
C SER A 231 17.14 11.28 -0.20
N LEU A 232 16.64 10.28 -0.91
CA LEU A 232 16.09 9.04 -0.35
C LEU A 232 17.04 7.88 -0.67
N TYR A 233 17.28 7.04 0.33
CA TYR A 233 18.27 5.98 0.29
C TYR A 233 17.56 4.62 0.34
N LEU A 234 17.63 3.86 -0.75
CA LEU A 234 17.10 2.50 -0.86
C LEU A 234 18.18 1.45 -0.55
N HIS A 235 18.99 1.74 0.46
CA HIS A 235 20.10 0.92 0.92
C HIS A 235 20.48 1.35 2.34
N TYR A 236 21.21 0.48 3.03
CA TYR A 236 21.74 0.79 4.34
C TYR A 236 22.82 1.86 4.27
N ASP A 237 22.63 2.91 5.05
CA ASP A 237 23.64 3.92 5.34
C ASP A 237 23.61 4.17 6.85
N PRO A 238 24.72 3.97 7.58
CA PRO A 238 24.73 4.04 9.04
C PRO A 238 24.36 5.42 9.61
N VAL A 239 24.38 6.47 8.78
CA VAL A 239 24.05 7.84 9.19
C VAL A 239 22.72 8.28 8.58
N LYS A 240 22.51 8.01 7.30
CA LYS A 240 21.40 8.56 6.52
C LYS A 240 20.18 7.66 6.45
N ASN A 241 20.37 6.34 6.58
CA ASN A 241 19.30 5.37 6.58
C ASN A 241 19.67 4.15 7.44
N PRO A 242 19.81 4.35 8.77
CA PRO A 242 20.24 3.29 9.67
C PRO A 242 19.19 2.19 9.87
N ASP A 243 17.92 2.47 9.53
CA ASP A 243 16.79 1.56 9.73
C ASP A 243 16.64 0.52 8.60
N TRP A 244 17.47 0.60 7.56
CA TRP A 244 17.46 -0.37 6.47
C TRP A 244 18.16 -1.67 6.91
N THR A 245 17.43 -2.78 6.96
CA THR A 245 17.94 -4.04 7.51
C THR A 245 18.09 -5.14 6.46
N ASP A 246 18.99 -6.09 6.71
CA ASP A 246 19.30 -7.19 5.78
C ASP A 246 18.30 -8.35 5.91
N ARG A 247 17.30 -8.42 5.01
CA ARG A 247 16.68 -9.63 4.36
C ARG A 247 15.36 -9.29 3.62
N PRO A 248 14.96 -10.11 2.62
CA PRO A 248 14.50 -9.65 1.31
C PRO A 248 12.95 -9.61 1.19
N GLY A 249 12.37 -8.96 0.18
CA GLY A 249 12.96 -8.89 -1.15
C GLY A 249 12.06 -8.30 -2.22
N ARG A 250 11.26 -7.30 -1.86
CA ARG A 250 10.43 -6.62 -2.84
C ARG A 250 10.12 -5.21 -2.36
N LEU A 251 10.77 -4.21 -2.95
CA LEU A 251 10.31 -2.84 -2.82
C LEU A 251 9.52 -2.51 -4.10
N THR A 252 8.21 -2.39 -3.96
CA THR A 252 7.33 -1.99 -5.06
C THR A 252 6.68 -0.67 -4.71
N ILE A 253 6.95 0.35 -5.53
CA ILE A 253 6.41 1.70 -5.39
C ILE A 253 5.50 1.96 -6.57
N ARG A 254 4.21 2.17 -6.30
CA ARG A 254 3.19 2.45 -7.33
C ARG A 254 2.59 3.82 -7.13
N GLY A 255 2.79 4.70 -8.09
CA GLY A 255 2.06 5.96 -8.18
C GLY A 255 0.68 5.81 -8.84
N SER A 256 0.04 6.95 -9.07
CA SER A 256 -1.24 7.06 -9.76
C SER A 256 -1.06 7.27 -11.27
N VAL A 257 -1.99 7.95 -11.95
CA VAL A 257 -1.92 8.29 -13.38
C VAL A 257 -0.54 8.77 -13.83
N LEU A 258 -0.19 8.47 -15.07
CA LEU A 258 1.09 8.83 -15.66
C LEU A 258 1.14 10.28 -16.16
N GLY A 259 2.28 10.94 -15.93
CA GLY A 259 2.69 12.13 -16.69
C GLY A 259 2.95 13.36 -15.83
N HIS A 260 4.08 14.01 -16.10
CA HIS A 260 4.32 15.41 -15.74
C HIS A 260 4.14 16.26 -17.00
N ALA A 261 2.95 16.81 -17.20
CA ALA A 261 2.69 17.72 -18.30
C ALA A 261 3.57 18.96 -18.17
N THR A 262 4.14 19.42 -19.29
CA THR A 262 4.93 20.66 -19.35
C THR A 262 4.09 21.93 -19.29
N GLY A 263 2.78 21.84 -19.05
CA GLY A 263 1.88 22.99 -18.96
C GLY A 263 1.01 22.95 -17.69
N ASP A 264 0.46 24.11 -17.37
CA ASP A 264 -0.20 24.47 -16.10
C ASP A 264 -1.54 23.74 -15.85
N VAL A 265 -2.07 23.03 -16.85
CA VAL A 265 -3.49 22.65 -16.91
C VAL A 265 -3.81 21.17 -16.70
N GLU A 266 -2.81 20.29 -16.50
CA GLU A 266 -3.07 18.86 -16.31
C GLU A 266 -2.85 18.42 -14.85
N ARG A 267 -3.77 17.57 -14.35
CA ARG A 267 -3.58 16.83 -13.10
C ARG A 267 -2.39 15.89 -13.28
N GLN A 268 -1.21 16.36 -12.88
CA GLN A 268 0.02 15.57 -12.87
C GLN A 268 -0.19 14.30 -12.04
N GLY A 269 0.48 13.22 -12.41
CA GLY A 269 0.54 11.98 -11.63
C GLY A 269 1.22 12.13 -10.27
N SER A 270 1.21 11.06 -9.48
CA SER A 270 2.00 11.01 -8.24
C SER A 270 3.46 11.35 -8.52
N ALA A 271 4.06 12.17 -7.66
CA ALA A 271 5.36 12.76 -7.93
C ALA A 271 6.20 12.93 -6.66
N ILE A 272 7.50 12.70 -6.78
CA ILE A 272 8.51 13.03 -5.77
C ILE A 272 9.42 14.11 -6.34
N TYR A 273 9.49 15.25 -5.65
CA TYR A 273 10.30 16.40 -6.01
C TYR A 273 11.52 16.49 -5.10
N HIS A 274 12.69 16.66 -5.71
CA HIS A 274 13.91 16.91 -4.96
C HIS A 274 13.93 18.36 -4.49
N ILE A 275 14.09 18.55 -3.19
CA ILE A 275 14.30 19.84 -2.56
C ILE A 275 15.68 20.39 -3.01
N PRO A 276 15.77 21.63 -3.51
CA PRO A 276 17.04 22.25 -3.86
C PRO A 276 18.03 22.34 -2.69
N GLY A 277 19.33 22.33 -3.00
CA GLY A 277 20.42 22.49 -2.04
C GLY A 277 21.23 21.23 -1.73
N GLU A 278 20.93 20.08 -2.35
CA GLU A 278 21.70 18.83 -2.20
C GLU A 278 22.26 18.36 -3.56
N ASN A 279 23.60 18.28 -3.66
CA ASN A 279 24.28 17.73 -4.84
C ASN A 279 24.45 16.21 -4.71
N SER A 280 23.33 15.52 -4.80
CA SER A 280 23.21 14.08 -4.59
C SER A 280 22.03 13.54 -5.41
N PRO A 281 21.89 12.22 -5.50
CA PRO A 281 20.74 11.61 -6.15
C PRO A 281 19.44 11.86 -5.39
N LEU A 282 18.33 12.17 -6.08
CA LEU A 282 17.02 12.22 -5.41
C LEU A 282 16.65 10.86 -4.80
N ILE A 283 16.85 9.77 -5.54
CA ILE A 283 16.74 8.40 -5.02
C ILE A 283 18.03 7.67 -5.36
N SER A 284 18.61 6.98 -4.38
CA SER A 284 19.81 6.17 -4.56
C SER A 284 19.65 4.76 -4.03
N MET A 285 20.04 3.78 -4.83
CA MET A 285 20.15 2.38 -4.47
C MET A 285 21.58 1.97 -4.75
N ILE A 286 22.38 1.81 -3.71
CA ILE A 286 23.82 1.54 -3.81
C ILE A 286 24.14 0.20 -3.15
N GLY A 287 24.97 -0.58 -3.81
CA GLY A 287 25.42 -1.87 -3.32
C GLY A 287 24.38 -2.97 -3.53
N GLU A 288 24.59 -4.09 -2.85
CA GLU A 288 23.83 -5.30 -3.07
C GLU A 288 22.40 -5.14 -2.55
N PHE A 289 21.46 -4.87 -3.47
CA PHE A 289 20.01 -5.01 -3.22
C PHE A 289 19.61 -6.50 -3.07
N SER A 290 20.45 -7.33 -2.44
CA SER A 290 20.15 -8.65 -1.86
C SER A 290 21.44 -9.29 -1.35
N ILE A 291 21.67 -9.19 -0.03
CA ILE A 291 22.27 -10.22 0.84
C ILE A 291 23.77 -10.53 0.66
N SER A 292 24.43 -10.56 1.81
CA SER A 292 25.76 -11.06 2.17
C SER A 292 26.12 -12.50 1.73
N ASN A 293 25.39 -13.11 0.80
CA ASN A 293 25.62 -14.43 0.26
C ASN A 293 25.12 -14.55 -1.18
N PRO A 294 25.97 -14.30 -2.21
CA PRO A 294 25.58 -14.30 -3.63
C PRO A 294 25.03 -15.65 -4.15
N ALA A 295 25.13 -16.73 -3.36
CA ALA A 295 24.52 -18.02 -3.67
C ALA A 295 22.99 -18.09 -3.41
N ALA A 296 22.41 -17.11 -2.71
CA ALA A 296 20.99 -17.03 -2.36
C ALA A 296 20.34 -15.78 -2.99
N MET A 297 20.13 -15.80 -4.31
CA MET A 297 19.54 -14.73 -5.13
C MET A 297 18.08 -14.38 -4.71
N GLY A 298 17.68 -13.09 -4.59
CA GLY A 298 16.28 -12.79 -4.23
C GLY A 298 15.72 -11.35 -4.21
N GLY A 299 16.42 -10.28 -4.61
CA GLY A 299 15.88 -8.91 -4.55
C GLY A 299 15.08 -8.48 -5.79
N TYR A 300 13.91 -7.86 -5.59
CA TYR A 300 13.10 -7.22 -6.65
C TYR A 300 12.78 -5.75 -6.33
N PHE A 301 13.10 -4.83 -7.24
CA PHE A 301 12.71 -3.42 -7.14
C PHE A 301 11.79 -3.06 -8.29
N GLU A 302 10.60 -2.54 -7.99
CA GLU A 302 9.68 -2.01 -8.99
C GLU A 302 9.26 -0.58 -8.64
N LEU A 303 9.38 0.30 -9.62
CA LEU A 303 8.78 1.62 -9.58
C LEU A 303 7.85 1.74 -10.77
N SER A 304 6.59 2.03 -10.49
CA SER A 304 5.58 2.14 -11.53
C SER A 304 4.67 3.35 -11.39
N SER A 305 4.31 3.94 -12.53
CA SER A 305 3.35 5.04 -12.63
C SER A 305 3.72 6.24 -11.75
N LEU A 306 5.01 6.59 -11.69
CA LEU A 306 5.54 7.62 -10.78
C LEU A 306 6.39 8.65 -11.54
N ASN A 307 6.29 9.91 -11.13
CA ASN A 307 7.13 10.99 -11.62
C ASN A 307 8.24 11.30 -10.60
N LEU A 308 9.48 11.37 -11.05
CA LEU A 308 10.63 11.80 -10.24
C LEU A 308 11.17 13.09 -10.83
N ILE A 309 11.27 14.14 -10.00
CA ILE A 309 11.66 15.47 -10.44
C ILE A 309 12.89 15.88 -9.65
N GLY A 310 14.04 15.92 -10.32
CA GLY A 310 15.28 16.43 -9.75
C GLY A 310 15.21 17.94 -9.50
N SER A 311 16.10 18.41 -8.64
CA SER A 311 16.38 19.82 -8.39
C SER A 311 17.44 20.34 -9.36
N GLN A 312 17.70 21.63 -9.30
CA GLN A 312 18.81 22.27 -10.02
C GLN A 312 20.21 21.82 -9.55
N ASP A 313 20.28 21.13 -8.40
CA ASP A 313 21.52 20.70 -7.77
C ASP A 313 21.73 19.19 -7.88
N SER A 314 20.70 18.41 -8.22
CA SER A 314 20.75 16.94 -8.21
C SER A 314 21.86 16.39 -9.10
N SER A 315 22.65 15.45 -8.59
CA SER A 315 23.65 14.74 -9.41
C SER A 315 22.97 13.75 -10.35
N ASP A 316 21.96 13.05 -9.84
CA ASP A 316 21.16 12.05 -10.53
C ASP A 316 19.71 12.19 -10.04
N VAL A 317 18.71 11.89 -10.86
CA VAL A 317 17.33 11.79 -10.35
C VAL A 317 17.11 10.40 -9.74
N LEU A 318 17.62 9.35 -10.40
CA LEU A 318 17.64 7.99 -9.87
C LEU A 318 19.02 7.39 -10.10
N LEU A 319 19.69 7.01 -9.02
CA LEU A 319 20.96 6.30 -9.06
C LEU A 319 20.75 4.85 -8.64
N LEU A 320 21.06 3.92 -9.54
CA LEU A 320 21.13 2.48 -9.28
C LEU A 320 22.58 2.07 -9.49
N GLN A 321 23.28 1.71 -8.43
CA GLN A 321 24.71 1.42 -8.46
C GLN A 321 25.05 0.12 -7.72
N GLY A 322 25.83 -0.76 -8.34
CA GLY A 322 26.23 -2.03 -7.75
C GLY A 322 25.06 -2.97 -7.41
N SER A 323 23.86 -2.67 -7.93
CA SER A 323 22.62 -3.28 -7.47
C SER A 323 22.41 -4.67 -8.05
N GLN A 324 22.37 -5.66 -7.15
CA GLN A 324 22.08 -7.06 -7.45
C GLN A 324 20.58 -7.34 -7.25
N GLY A 325 19.91 -7.87 -8.27
CA GLY A 325 18.46 -8.15 -8.25
C GLY A 325 17.78 -7.78 -9.55
N ALA A 326 16.50 -8.14 -9.67
CA ALA A 326 15.67 -7.75 -10.80
C ALA A 326 15.04 -6.38 -10.55
N MET A 327 15.26 -5.44 -11.46
CA MET A 327 14.76 -4.07 -11.38
C MET A 327 13.80 -3.80 -12.53
N LYS A 328 12.63 -3.24 -12.22
CA LYS A 328 11.61 -2.88 -13.20
C LYS A 328 11.15 -1.44 -13.00
N LEU A 329 11.38 -0.60 -14.00
CA LEU A 329 10.80 0.75 -14.06
C LEU A 329 9.73 0.77 -15.15
N GLU A 330 8.46 0.87 -14.76
CA GLU A 330 7.34 0.86 -15.70
C GLU A 330 6.60 2.18 -15.62
N ARG A 331 6.24 2.77 -16.76
CA ARG A 331 5.37 3.95 -16.77
C ARG A 331 5.93 5.03 -15.84
N TYR A 332 7.07 5.62 -16.16
CA TYR A 332 7.70 6.63 -15.30
C TYR A 332 8.05 7.89 -16.07
N THR A 333 8.07 9.03 -15.36
CA THR A 333 8.66 10.27 -15.87
C THR A 333 9.81 10.69 -14.97
N VAL A 334 10.99 10.94 -15.55
CA VAL A 334 12.13 11.55 -14.87
C VAL A 334 12.36 12.92 -15.47
N LYS A 335 12.37 13.95 -14.62
CA LYS A 335 12.67 15.32 -15.01
C LYS A 335 13.96 15.79 -14.37
N VAL A 336 14.91 16.17 -15.20
CA VAL A 336 16.22 16.69 -14.82
C VAL A 336 16.22 18.20 -14.96
N LEU A 337 16.65 18.91 -13.91
CA LEU A 337 16.74 20.38 -13.92
C LEU A 337 18.18 20.87 -13.89
N ASN A 338 19.10 20.11 -13.30
CA ASN A 338 20.53 20.38 -13.35
C ASN A 338 21.08 20.10 -14.77
N PRO A 339 21.63 21.10 -15.49
CA PRO A 339 22.20 20.88 -16.83
C PRO A 339 23.38 19.91 -16.86
N ALA A 340 24.07 19.69 -15.73
CA ALA A 340 25.16 18.72 -15.59
C ALA A 340 24.72 17.41 -14.91
N GLY A 341 23.50 17.35 -14.38
CA GLY A 341 22.96 16.18 -13.67
C GLY A 341 22.44 15.11 -14.62
N ASN A 342 22.39 13.87 -14.16
CA ASN A 342 21.86 12.76 -14.92
C ASN A 342 20.38 12.50 -14.60
N GLY A 343 19.66 11.89 -15.54
CA GLY A 343 18.32 11.39 -15.28
C GLY A 343 18.36 10.11 -14.46
N ILE A 344 18.61 8.99 -15.14
CA ILE A 344 18.77 7.69 -14.51
C ILE A 344 20.19 7.21 -14.77
N THR A 345 20.90 6.88 -13.70
CA THR A 345 22.21 6.22 -13.77
C THR A 345 22.09 4.78 -13.34
N GLU A 346 22.54 3.88 -14.20
CA GLU A 346 22.67 2.45 -13.96
C GLU A 346 24.15 2.08 -14.04
N ALA A 347 24.78 1.92 -12.88
CA ALA A 347 26.21 1.67 -12.75
C ALA A 347 26.44 0.24 -12.22
N THR A 348 26.87 -0.67 -13.10
CA THR A 348 27.03 -2.12 -12.80
C THR A 348 25.84 -2.66 -12.02
N THR A 349 24.71 -2.75 -12.70
CA THR A 349 23.47 -3.30 -12.15
C THR A 349 23.12 -4.56 -12.92
N TRP A 350 22.48 -5.54 -12.29
CA TRP A 350 22.28 -6.85 -12.91
C TRP A 350 21.17 -6.85 -14.00
N GLU A 351 19.93 -7.18 -13.66
CA GLU A 351 18.80 -7.23 -14.59
C GLU A 351 17.93 -5.98 -14.44
N THR A 352 17.92 -5.11 -15.45
CA THR A 352 17.00 -3.95 -15.47
C THR A 352 16.08 -3.98 -16.69
N MET A 353 14.79 -3.78 -16.44
CA MET A 353 13.77 -3.61 -17.46
C MET A 353 13.07 -2.26 -17.30
N HIS A 354 13.06 -1.47 -18.38
CA HIS A 354 12.32 -0.22 -18.46
C HIS A 354 11.20 -0.36 -19.48
N ILE A 355 9.98 0.08 -19.13
CA ILE A 355 8.80 0.01 -20.00
C ILE A 355 8.11 1.37 -19.97
N LEU A 356 7.86 1.98 -21.14
CA LEU A 356 7.11 3.25 -21.26
C LEU A 356 7.69 4.37 -20.37
N GLY A 357 9.00 4.58 -20.47
CA GLY A 357 9.72 5.61 -19.74
C GLY A 357 9.80 6.94 -20.50
N LEU A 358 9.77 8.05 -19.77
CA LEU A 358 10.12 9.38 -20.29
C LEU A 358 11.17 10.02 -19.39
N ILE A 359 12.34 10.32 -19.92
CA ILE A 359 13.39 11.10 -19.27
C ILE A 359 13.48 12.44 -20.01
N ARG A 360 13.47 13.56 -19.29
CA ARG A 360 13.52 14.89 -19.89
C ARG A 360 14.44 15.82 -19.13
N GLY A 361 15.30 16.54 -19.84
CA GLY A 361 16.21 17.51 -19.26
C GLY A 361 15.97 18.95 -19.67
N PRO A 362 16.93 19.82 -19.30
CA PRO A 362 16.86 21.27 -19.52
C PRO A 362 17.54 21.74 -20.81
N ALA A 363 18.00 20.84 -21.70
CA ALA A 363 18.77 21.23 -22.89
C ALA A 363 18.00 22.19 -23.81
N THR A 364 18.73 23.18 -24.33
CA THR A 364 18.21 24.30 -25.12
C THR A 364 18.66 24.27 -26.58
N GLY A 365 19.56 23.36 -26.96
CA GLY A 365 20.20 23.28 -28.27
C GLY A 365 21.54 24.03 -28.36
N ASP A 366 21.95 24.73 -27.31
CA ASP A 366 23.17 25.56 -27.28
C ASP A 366 24.43 24.81 -26.85
N GLY A 367 24.31 23.53 -26.47
CA GLY A 367 25.44 22.69 -26.06
C GLY A 367 25.88 22.89 -24.61
N SER A 368 25.16 23.69 -23.83
CA SER A 368 25.47 23.95 -22.41
C SER A 368 25.10 22.78 -21.49
N CYS A 369 24.10 21.96 -21.87
CA CYS A 369 23.73 20.79 -21.09
C CYS A 369 24.72 19.65 -21.35
N THR A 370 25.35 19.14 -20.29
CA THR A 370 26.32 18.05 -20.31
C THR A 370 25.83 16.79 -19.59
N GLY A 371 24.73 16.90 -18.85
CA GLY A 371 24.07 15.80 -18.15
C GLY A 371 23.58 14.71 -19.09
N ILE A 372 23.55 13.47 -18.59
CA ILE A 372 23.17 12.28 -19.37
C ILE A 372 21.76 11.85 -18.97
N GLY A 373 20.85 11.68 -19.92
CA GLY A 373 19.49 11.24 -19.62
C GLY A 373 19.44 9.82 -19.04
N LEU A 374 19.97 8.87 -19.79
CA LEU A 374 20.16 7.48 -19.36
C LEU A 374 21.64 7.12 -19.40
N ASN A 375 22.24 6.98 -18.23
CA ASN A 375 23.66 6.81 -18.02
C ASN A 375 23.96 5.37 -17.60
N ILE A 376 24.31 4.53 -18.57
CA ILE A 376 24.61 3.13 -18.35
C ILE A 376 26.13 2.99 -18.30
N LYS A 377 26.68 2.65 -17.14
CA LYS A 377 28.13 2.64 -16.95
C LYS A 377 28.60 1.47 -16.11
N SER A 378 29.92 1.28 -16.09
CA SER A 378 30.57 0.48 -15.07
C SER A 378 30.98 1.34 -13.86
N ASP A 379 31.04 0.71 -12.70
CA ASP A 379 31.65 1.19 -11.46
C ASP A 379 32.77 0.27 -10.93
N ASP A 380 33.29 -0.63 -11.78
CA ASP A 380 34.29 -1.66 -11.48
C ASP A 380 33.84 -2.86 -10.63
N THR A 381 32.56 -2.97 -10.28
CA THR A 381 32.05 -4.16 -9.56
C THR A 381 32.23 -5.43 -10.40
N ILE A 382 32.79 -6.49 -9.79
CA ILE A 382 33.18 -7.75 -10.46
C ILE A 382 31.97 -8.70 -10.55
N GLY A 383 31.90 -9.48 -11.64
CA GLY A 383 31.02 -10.65 -11.74
C GLY A 383 29.61 -10.39 -12.27
N GLN A 384 29.31 -9.19 -12.75
CA GLN A 384 27.98 -8.81 -13.21
C GLN A 384 27.90 -8.71 -14.74
N ILE A 385 26.95 -9.45 -15.32
CA ILE A 385 26.54 -9.32 -16.73
C ILE A 385 25.30 -8.42 -16.75
N ASN A 386 25.45 -7.20 -17.27
CA ASN A 386 24.38 -6.22 -17.27
C ASN A 386 23.39 -6.53 -18.40
N MET A 387 22.32 -7.26 -18.07
CA MET A 387 21.20 -7.53 -18.97
C MET A 387 20.19 -6.39 -18.89
N LYS A 388 20.09 -5.59 -19.96
CA LYS A 388 19.25 -4.38 -19.97
C LYS A 388 18.23 -4.41 -21.09
N GLN A 389 16.98 -4.14 -20.74
CA GLN A 389 15.88 -4.06 -21.69
C GLN A 389 15.16 -2.73 -21.53
N TYR A 390 15.06 -1.97 -22.62
CA TYR A 390 14.40 -0.67 -22.67
C TYR A 390 13.32 -0.70 -23.76
N LEU A 391 12.05 -0.72 -23.35
CA LEU A 391 10.89 -0.80 -24.22
C LEU A 391 10.16 0.54 -24.21
N ASN A 392 10.10 1.21 -25.36
CA ASN A 392 9.44 2.51 -25.53
C ASN A 392 9.94 3.57 -24.52
N VAL A 393 11.25 3.62 -24.30
CA VAL A 393 11.89 4.63 -23.44
C VAL A 393 12.26 5.84 -24.27
N ASN A 394 11.78 7.01 -23.86
CA ASN A 394 12.04 8.29 -24.53
C ASN A 394 13.00 9.12 -23.69
N VAL A 395 14.04 9.67 -24.29
CA VAL A 395 14.99 10.58 -23.65
C VAL A 395 15.07 11.89 -24.42
N MET A 396 14.68 12.98 -23.77
CA MET A 396 14.40 14.24 -24.44
C MET A 396 15.19 15.39 -23.81
N LYS A 397 15.71 16.31 -24.63
CA LYS A 397 16.31 17.57 -24.14
C LYS A 397 17.38 17.36 -23.08
N MET A 398 18.29 16.42 -23.30
CA MET A 398 19.43 16.17 -22.42
C MET A 398 20.73 16.64 -23.07
N GLY A 399 21.82 16.71 -22.29
CA GLY A 399 23.16 16.88 -22.85
C GLY A 399 23.49 15.74 -23.78
N TYR A 400 23.57 14.54 -23.19
CA TYR A 400 23.61 13.28 -23.91
C TYR A 400 22.30 12.55 -23.65
N GLY A 401 21.63 12.04 -24.69
CA GLY A 401 20.39 11.28 -24.48
C GLY A 401 20.69 9.99 -23.72
N ILE A 402 21.32 9.04 -24.39
CA ILE A 402 21.76 7.78 -23.79
C ILE A 402 23.27 7.69 -23.89
N ARG A 403 23.95 7.32 -22.81
CA ARG A 403 25.38 7.01 -22.85
C ARG A 403 25.64 5.68 -22.18
N ALA A 404 26.13 4.70 -22.95
CA ALA A 404 26.39 3.35 -22.48
C ALA A 404 27.86 2.98 -22.69
N GLY A 405 28.57 2.58 -21.64
CA GLY A 405 30.00 2.40 -21.78
C GLY A 405 30.74 1.98 -20.52
N ARG A 406 31.80 1.16 -20.69
CA ARG A 406 32.68 0.82 -19.57
C ARG A 406 33.55 2.02 -19.20
N ARG A 407 33.83 2.90 -20.17
CA ARG A 407 34.60 4.14 -20.02
C ARG A 407 36.00 3.83 -19.48
N GLU A 408 36.43 4.48 -18.40
CA GLU A 408 37.73 4.29 -17.74
C GLU A 408 37.83 3.02 -16.87
N LYS A 409 36.75 2.24 -16.70
CA LYS A 409 36.70 1.12 -15.76
C LYS A 409 37.30 -0.16 -16.36
N ALA A 410 37.93 -0.98 -15.52
CA ALA A 410 38.55 -2.24 -15.90
C ALA A 410 37.51 -3.38 -15.97
N ASN A 411 36.57 -3.40 -15.02
CA ASN A 411 35.54 -4.42 -14.85
C ASN A 411 34.15 -3.88 -15.25
N GLY A 412 33.11 -4.72 -15.15
CA GLY A 412 31.72 -4.39 -15.50
C GLY A 412 31.40 -4.68 -16.96
N THR A 413 30.80 -5.84 -17.22
CA THR A 413 30.41 -6.28 -18.55
C THR A 413 29.07 -5.65 -18.94
N LEU A 414 29.05 -4.88 -20.04
CA LEU A 414 27.85 -4.19 -20.51
C LEU A 414 27.23 -4.92 -21.71
N GLY A 415 26.23 -5.75 -21.43
CA GLY A 415 25.39 -6.38 -22.46
C GLY A 415 24.86 -7.76 -22.05
N PRO A 416 23.75 -8.23 -22.65
CA PRO A 416 23.02 -7.62 -23.77
C PRO A 416 22.25 -6.34 -23.39
N LEU A 417 22.45 -5.29 -24.19
CA LEU A 417 21.67 -4.05 -24.15
C LEU A 417 20.62 -4.07 -25.27
N VAL A 418 19.33 -4.08 -24.92
CA VAL A 418 18.23 -4.19 -25.87
C VAL A 418 17.33 -2.96 -25.78
N PHE A 419 17.23 -2.20 -26.88
CA PHE A 419 16.31 -1.08 -27.05
C PHE A 419 15.25 -1.44 -28.08
N THR A 420 13.97 -1.35 -27.72
CA THR A 420 12.83 -1.60 -28.62
C THR A 420 11.86 -0.43 -28.56
N GLY A 421 11.72 0.29 -29.67
CA GLY A 421 10.92 1.52 -29.74
C GLY A 421 11.53 2.69 -28.97
N GLY A 422 10.74 3.74 -28.74
CA GLY A 422 11.17 4.95 -28.04
C GLY A 422 11.99 5.92 -28.90
N GLN A 423 12.59 6.93 -28.28
CA GLN A 423 13.37 7.93 -29.01
C GLN A 423 14.40 8.65 -28.16
N THR A 424 15.45 9.18 -28.78
CA THR A 424 16.25 10.27 -28.22
C THR A 424 16.02 11.53 -29.05
N SER A 425 15.61 12.64 -28.44
CA SER A 425 15.34 13.88 -29.17
C SER A 425 15.89 15.13 -28.48
N GLY A 426 16.35 16.10 -29.28
CA GLY A 426 16.74 17.43 -28.79
C GLY A 426 18.01 17.42 -27.91
N ALA A 427 18.97 16.53 -28.19
CA ALA A 427 20.18 16.42 -27.38
C ALA A 427 21.17 17.55 -27.71
N ASP A 428 21.76 18.17 -26.69
CA ASP A 428 22.78 19.23 -26.83
C ASP A 428 24.12 18.69 -27.38
N HIS A 429 24.35 17.39 -27.21
CA HIS A 429 25.50 16.66 -27.72
C HIS A 429 25.04 15.52 -28.63
N TYR A 430 25.08 14.28 -28.15
CA TYR A 430 24.72 13.09 -28.92
C TYR A 430 23.39 12.49 -28.43
N GLY A 431 22.59 11.98 -29.36
CA GLY A 431 21.35 11.27 -29.03
C GLY A 431 21.65 9.99 -28.25
N MET A 432 22.52 9.14 -28.79
CA MET A 432 23.10 7.99 -28.11
C MET A 432 24.61 7.94 -28.32
N TRP A 433 25.36 7.65 -27.26
CA TRP A 433 26.80 7.41 -27.30
C TRP A 433 27.11 6.05 -26.67
N LEU A 434 27.55 5.12 -27.52
CA LEU A 434 28.10 3.83 -27.10
C LEU A 434 29.61 4.01 -26.95
N ASP A 435 30.11 4.10 -25.71
CA ASP A 435 31.54 4.10 -25.44
C ASP A 435 32.11 2.66 -25.57
N GLY A 436 33.44 2.54 -25.51
CA GLY A 436 34.09 1.23 -25.46
C GLY A 436 33.63 0.37 -24.28
N GLY A 437 33.60 -0.95 -24.50
CA GLY A 437 33.25 -1.95 -23.48
C GLY A 437 31.80 -2.42 -23.48
N VAL A 438 30.97 -1.94 -24.41
CA VAL A 438 29.66 -2.52 -24.72
C VAL A 438 29.87 -3.80 -25.55
N ILE A 439 29.54 -4.96 -24.98
CA ILE A 439 29.82 -6.27 -25.60
C ILE A 439 28.69 -6.80 -26.48
N SER A 440 27.46 -6.31 -26.28
CA SER A 440 26.28 -6.71 -27.03
C SER A 440 25.22 -5.62 -26.99
N PHE A 441 24.74 -5.22 -28.17
CA PHE A 441 23.77 -4.13 -28.35
C PHE A 441 22.78 -4.48 -29.45
N SER A 442 21.49 -4.24 -29.19
CA SER A 442 20.40 -4.36 -30.15
C SER A 442 19.49 -3.14 -30.01
N CYS A 443 19.17 -2.50 -31.13
CA CYS A 443 18.29 -1.35 -31.15
C CYS A 443 17.33 -1.48 -32.33
N THR A 444 16.04 -1.60 -32.05
CA THR A 444 15.00 -1.83 -33.05
C THR A 444 13.87 -0.83 -32.88
N GLY A 445 13.56 -0.06 -33.93
CA GLY A 445 12.44 0.88 -33.92
C GLY A 445 12.62 2.11 -33.04
N MET A 446 13.82 2.37 -32.52
CA MET A 446 14.13 3.61 -31.80
C MET A 446 14.47 4.74 -32.77
N GLN A 447 13.93 5.94 -32.54
CA GLN A 447 14.23 7.13 -33.32
C GLN A 447 15.31 7.98 -32.64
N HIS A 448 16.29 8.48 -33.41
CA HIS A 448 17.25 9.47 -32.95
C HIS A 448 17.06 10.76 -33.76
N GLU A 449 16.67 11.86 -33.10
CA GLU A 449 16.34 13.13 -33.77
C GLU A 449 16.95 14.32 -33.03
N GLY A 450 17.17 15.44 -33.74
CA GLY A 450 17.37 16.75 -33.12
C GLY A 450 18.59 16.83 -32.20
N SER A 451 19.57 15.94 -32.37
CA SER A 451 20.84 16.01 -31.64
C SER A 451 21.75 17.03 -32.33
N ARG A 452 22.35 17.94 -31.58
CA ARG A 452 23.23 18.99 -32.13
C ARG A 452 24.47 18.41 -32.81
N LYS A 453 25.04 17.34 -32.24
CA LYS A 453 26.15 16.61 -32.85
C LYS A 453 25.59 15.49 -33.72
N ASN A 454 25.65 14.23 -33.27
CA ASN A 454 25.13 13.08 -34.01
C ASN A 454 24.01 12.38 -33.23
N GLY A 455 23.05 11.77 -33.95
CA GLY A 455 22.02 10.94 -33.33
C GLY A 455 22.58 9.69 -32.65
N LEU A 456 23.64 9.10 -33.21
CA LEU A 456 24.34 7.95 -32.66
C LEU A 456 25.86 8.13 -32.83
N ARG A 457 26.63 7.87 -31.77
CA ARG A 457 28.08 7.79 -31.76
C ARG A 457 28.49 6.43 -31.19
N ILE A 458 29.44 5.76 -31.84
CA ILE A 458 29.99 4.48 -31.40
C ILE A 458 31.51 4.61 -31.38
N ASP A 459 32.10 4.43 -30.20
CA ASP A 459 33.54 4.44 -30.01
C ASP A 459 34.02 3.03 -29.62
N ASN A 460 35.16 2.60 -30.15
CA ASN A 460 35.81 1.33 -29.80
C ASN A 460 37.02 1.52 -28.86
N ILE A 461 37.32 2.77 -28.50
CA ILE A 461 38.39 3.14 -27.57
C ILE A 461 37.71 3.58 -26.27
N LEU A 462 38.25 3.09 -25.16
CA LEU A 462 37.90 3.55 -23.82
C LEU A 462 38.43 4.98 -23.60
N GLU A 463 37.94 5.67 -22.56
CA GLU A 463 38.40 7.03 -22.26
C GLU A 463 39.87 7.10 -21.82
N ASP A 464 40.44 5.98 -21.35
CA ASP A 464 41.87 5.83 -21.01
C ASP A 464 42.78 5.59 -22.22
N GLY A 465 42.21 5.52 -23.43
CA GLY A 465 42.93 5.26 -24.68
C GLY A 465 43.13 3.78 -25.02
N ALA A 466 42.71 2.84 -24.16
CA ALA A 466 42.78 1.42 -24.47
C ALA A 466 41.69 0.99 -25.47
N ARG A 467 42.02 0.05 -26.36
CA ARG A 467 41.03 -0.53 -27.28
C ARG A 467 40.16 -1.54 -26.54
N ALA A 468 38.84 -1.36 -26.61
CA ALA A 468 37.90 -2.37 -26.15
C ALA A 468 37.77 -3.49 -27.20
N LEU A 469 37.74 -4.75 -26.77
CA LEU A 469 37.35 -5.88 -27.61
C LEU A 469 35.84 -5.81 -27.87
N THR A 470 35.42 -5.00 -28.84
CA THR A 470 34.03 -4.95 -29.31
C THR A 470 33.79 -6.05 -30.36
N TRP A 471 32.86 -6.96 -30.07
CA TRP A 471 32.36 -7.91 -31.06
C TRP A 471 31.28 -7.21 -31.90
N LEU A 472 31.33 -7.44 -33.22
CA LEU A 472 30.56 -6.77 -34.27
C LEU A 472 29.06 -6.62 -33.94
N ALA A 473 28.56 -5.37 -33.92
CA ALA A 473 27.14 -5.06 -33.74
C ALA A 473 26.35 -5.25 -35.06
N LEU A 474 25.26 -6.02 -35.03
CA LEU A 474 24.31 -6.10 -36.14
C LEU A 474 23.27 -4.98 -35.98
N LEU A 475 23.43 -3.90 -36.74
CA LEU A 475 22.47 -2.78 -36.75
C LEU A 475 21.40 -3.02 -37.82
N ILE A 476 20.16 -3.34 -37.43
CA ILE A 476 19.03 -3.44 -38.37
C ILE A 476 18.30 -2.09 -38.37
N LEU A 477 18.70 -1.19 -39.27
CA LEU A 477 18.01 0.08 -39.50
C LEU A 477 16.80 -0.13 -40.41
N SER A 478 15.67 0.52 -40.10
CA SER A 478 14.51 0.54 -40.99
C SER A 478 14.77 1.48 -42.19
N ARG A 479 14.09 1.25 -43.32
CA ARG A 479 14.36 1.93 -44.61
C ARG A 479 14.31 3.47 -44.58
N THR A 480 13.70 4.08 -43.58
CA THR A 480 13.57 5.54 -43.46
C THR A 480 14.82 6.24 -42.91
N THR A 481 15.77 5.53 -42.29
CA THR A 481 16.97 6.13 -41.67
C THR A 481 18.20 6.16 -42.59
N LEU A 482 18.09 5.67 -43.82
CA LEU A 482 19.22 5.42 -44.72
C LEU A 482 19.83 6.66 -45.40
N LEU A 483 19.24 7.85 -45.23
CA LEU A 483 19.76 9.06 -45.89
C LEU A 483 20.90 9.78 -45.15
N ALA A 484 21.25 9.40 -43.91
CA ALA A 484 22.19 10.18 -43.08
C ALA A 484 23.55 9.51 -42.77
N VAL A 485 23.81 8.27 -43.23
CA VAL A 485 25.03 7.50 -42.84
C VAL A 485 26.14 7.53 -43.90
N GLY A 486 25.92 8.23 -45.02
CA GLY A 486 26.90 8.31 -46.10
C GLY A 486 27.99 9.37 -45.88
N LEU A 487 28.93 9.16 -44.97
CA LEU A 487 30.33 9.65 -45.02
C LEU A 487 31.04 9.36 -43.68
N LEU A 488 31.73 8.21 -43.55
CA LEU A 488 32.94 8.01 -42.72
C LEU A 488 33.26 6.50 -42.66
N MET A 489 33.74 5.95 -43.77
CA MET A 489 34.48 4.67 -43.75
C MET A 489 35.64 4.77 -44.74
N THR A 490 36.70 5.46 -44.33
CA THR A 490 38.02 5.34 -44.94
C THR A 490 39.02 5.13 -43.81
N THR A 491 39.19 3.86 -43.42
CA THR A 491 40.41 3.20 -42.90
C THR A 491 40.04 2.06 -41.95
N LEU A 492 39.80 0.88 -42.50
CA LEU A 492 39.97 -0.39 -41.78
C LEU A 492 40.27 -1.48 -42.80
N GLN A 493 41.55 -1.84 -42.88
CA GLN A 493 41.98 -3.07 -43.53
C GLN A 493 41.49 -4.27 -42.70
N THR A 494 40.93 -5.25 -43.40
CA THR A 494 40.67 -6.64 -42.93
C THR A 494 39.74 -6.80 -41.73
N VAL A 495 38.42 -6.81 -41.96
CA VAL A 495 37.47 -7.80 -41.37
C VAL A 495 36.30 -8.00 -42.35
N THR A 496 36.00 -9.26 -42.66
CA THR A 496 34.93 -9.74 -43.52
C THR A 496 33.55 -9.26 -43.05
N VAL A 497 32.82 -8.57 -43.92
CA VAL A 497 31.43 -8.15 -43.71
C VAL A 497 30.49 -9.24 -44.24
N PHE A 498 29.74 -9.91 -43.35
CA PHE A 498 28.57 -10.71 -43.74
C PHE A 498 27.34 -9.77 -43.72
N ILE A 499 26.95 -9.25 -44.88
CA ILE A 499 25.68 -8.56 -45.06
C ILE A 499 24.60 -9.60 -45.35
N LEU A 500 23.49 -9.50 -44.60
CA LEU A 500 22.25 -10.21 -44.84
C LEU A 500 21.61 -9.70 -46.15
N GLN A 501 22.08 -10.19 -47.29
CA GLN A 501 21.42 -10.10 -48.60
C GLN A 501 20.85 -11.47 -48.96
N MET A 502 20.03 -12.06 -48.08
CA MET A 502 19.37 -13.35 -48.29
C MET A 502 17.84 -13.25 -48.21
N VAL A 503 17.22 -12.27 -48.88
CA VAL A 503 15.79 -12.36 -49.29
C VAL A 503 15.52 -11.74 -50.67
N MET A 504 16.38 -10.85 -51.20
CA MET A 504 16.16 -10.24 -52.53
C MET A 504 16.97 -10.84 -53.68
N GLU A 505 17.98 -11.68 -53.44
CA GLU A 505 18.76 -12.32 -54.53
C GLU A 505 18.29 -13.74 -54.92
N LEU A 506 17.45 -14.39 -54.11
CA LEU A 506 16.82 -15.66 -54.51
C LEU A 506 15.79 -15.50 -55.64
N ASN A 507 15.20 -14.31 -55.82
CA ASN A 507 14.29 -14.03 -56.94
C ASN A 507 14.99 -13.54 -58.22
N TRP A 508 16.27 -13.18 -58.14
CA TRP A 508 17.03 -12.71 -59.31
C TRP A 508 17.91 -13.82 -59.91
N ILE A 509 18.35 -14.79 -59.10
CA ILE A 509 19.16 -15.94 -59.55
C ILE A 509 18.31 -17.10 -60.11
N HIS A 510 17.01 -17.17 -59.81
CA HIS A 510 16.10 -18.18 -60.41
C HIS A 510 15.66 -17.89 -61.86
N ARG A 511 16.02 -16.73 -62.44
CA ARG A 511 15.62 -16.34 -63.81
C ARG A 511 16.71 -16.44 -64.88
N ARG A 512 17.91 -17.00 -64.60
CA ARG A 512 19.00 -17.09 -65.58
C ARG A 512 19.79 -18.41 -65.63
N LEU A 513 19.28 -19.51 -65.08
CA LEU A 513 19.92 -20.83 -65.18
C LEU A 513 18.95 -21.90 -65.69
N THR A 514 18.60 -21.82 -66.98
CA THR A 514 18.18 -23.01 -67.75
C THR A 514 18.57 -22.85 -69.21
N CYS A 515 19.75 -23.33 -69.58
CA CYS A 515 20.02 -23.80 -70.93
C CYS A 515 21.02 -24.98 -70.83
N PRO A 516 20.58 -26.22 -71.08
CA PRO A 516 21.45 -27.39 -71.11
C PRO A 516 21.85 -27.72 -72.54
N VAL A 517 23.14 -27.94 -72.75
CA VAL A 517 23.76 -28.61 -73.92
C VAL A 517 24.72 -29.59 -73.26
N MET A 518 24.76 -30.91 -73.47
CA MET A 518 24.38 -31.77 -74.59
C MET A 518 24.44 -33.22 -74.06
N VAL A 519 23.50 -34.12 -74.37
CA VAL A 519 23.79 -35.54 -74.67
C VAL A 519 22.72 -36.07 -75.64
N LEU A 520 23.21 -36.70 -76.70
CA LEU A 520 22.57 -37.48 -77.77
C LEU A 520 21.25 -38.20 -77.43
N GLY A 521 20.32 -38.25 -78.40
CA GLY A 521 19.34 -39.35 -78.49
C GLY A 521 18.08 -39.04 -79.30
N LEU A 522 18.12 -39.42 -80.59
CA LEU A 522 17.01 -39.85 -81.46
C LEU A 522 15.57 -39.30 -81.28
N MET A 523 15.10 -38.73 -82.40
CA MET A 523 13.81 -39.02 -83.07
C MET A 523 12.46 -38.52 -82.51
N HIS A 524 11.70 -37.98 -83.48
CA HIS A 524 10.24 -37.99 -83.66
C HIS A 524 9.39 -36.76 -83.26
N LYS A 525 9.07 -35.99 -84.32
CA LYS A 525 7.74 -35.55 -84.81
C LYS A 525 6.77 -34.74 -83.92
N MET A 526 6.31 -33.65 -84.56
CA MET A 526 4.98 -33.01 -84.52
C MET A 526 4.67 -32.18 -83.26
N SER A 527 3.91 -31.08 -83.27
CA SER A 527 3.36 -30.10 -84.23
C SER A 527 2.36 -29.26 -83.39
N ILE A 528 2.05 -28.03 -83.80
CA ILE A 528 0.81 -27.26 -83.48
C ILE A 528 0.75 -26.62 -82.06
N THR A 529 1.01 -25.30 -81.94
CA THR A 529 0.04 -24.17 -81.82
C THR A 529 -1.02 -24.38 -80.72
N CYS A 530 -1.20 -23.49 -79.75
CA CYS A 530 -1.45 -22.04 -79.85
C CYS A 530 -0.99 -21.30 -78.59
#